data_AF-A0A0E2UAG4-F1
#
_entry.id   AF-A0A0E2UAG4-F1
#
_cell.length_a   1.000
_cell.length_b   1.000
_cell.length_c   1.000
_cell.angle_alpha   90.00
_cell.angle_beta   90.00
_cell.angle_gamma   90.00
#
_symmetry.space_group_name_H-M   'P 1'
#
loop_
_entity.id
_entity.type
_entity.pdbx_description
1 polymer ?
#
loop_
_entity_poly.entity_id
_entity_poly.type
_entity_poly.pdbx_seq_one_letter_code
_entity_poly.pdbx_strand_id
1 'polypeptide(L)'
;MTEINTNTTENYSKNNTSNPTNTNIKNKITYDDKVIEKIVGHALESVDGLLSAKGGFFSSVKNNMVNSNSVTDGVSVEVGSEEVAVDLDIIVEYGKDIPKIADHIKEIVAENVDKMTHLKVIEVNVNVVDIRTKEEQEKAEVTVQDRMSKAANSTSQFVSEKTEKMKKNTSSSNQTDGLVN
;
A
#
# COMPACT_ATOMS: atom_id res chain seq x y z
N MET A 1 -14.63 60.91 13.40
CA MET A 1 -14.00 59.57 13.56
C MET A 1 -12.71 59.60 12.78
N THR A 2 -11.62 59.51 13.53
CA THR A 2 -10.20 59.35 13.16
C THR A 2 -10.05 58.23 12.12
N GLU A 3 -9.46 58.40 10.93
CA GLU A 3 -8.05 58.68 10.54
C GLU A 3 -7.22 57.38 10.28
N ILE A 4 -6.65 57.30 9.05
CA ILE A 4 -5.31 56.79 8.62
C ILE A 4 -4.89 55.32 8.92
N ASN A 5 -4.01 54.62 8.18
CA ASN A 5 -2.84 54.95 7.33
C ASN A 5 -2.53 53.70 6.45
N THR A 6 -2.41 53.78 5.12
CA THR A 6 -1.16 53.81 4.29
C THR A 6 0.13 53.25 4.90
N ASN A 7 0.83 52.40 4.12
CA ASN A 7 2.30 52.36 3.92
C ASN A 7 2.59 51.45 2.71
N THR A 8 2.99 51.93 1.52
CA THR A 8 4.31 52.48 1.11
C THR A 8 5.41 51.43 1.32
N THR A 9 6.10 50.92 0.30
CA THR A 9 7.31 51.59 -0.22
C THR A 9 7.79 51.03 -1.56
N GLU A 10 8.34 51.96 -2.33
CA GLU A 10 9.04 51.85 -3.60
C GLU A 10 10.40 51.14 -3.51
N ASN A 11 10.81 50.60 -4.66
CA ASN A 11 12.19 50.50 -5.19
C ASN A 11 13.37 50.29 -4.22
N TYR A 12 14.06 49.16 -4.38
CA TYR A 12 15.49 49.05 -4.05
C TYR A 12 16.32 48.51 -5.23
N SER A 13 17.15 49.42 -5.75
CA SER A 13 18.51 49.28 -6.29
C SER A 13 18.89 48.21 -7.32
N LYS A 14 19.31 48.74 -8.48
CA LYS A 14 20.40 48.22 -9.29
C LYS A 14 21.71 48.10 -8.49
N ASN A 15 22.44 47.02 -8.81
CA ASN A 15 23.88 46.79 -8.74
C ASN A 15 24.47 46.32 -7.39
N ASN A 16 24.74 45.00 -7.31
CA ASN A 16 26.08 44.56 -6.95
C ASN A 16 26.41 43.19 -7.57
N THR A 17 27.57 43.16 -8.24
CA THR A 17 28.26 41.99 -8.77
C THR A 17 28.39 40.90 -7.71
N SER A 18 27.65 39.80 -7.88
CA SER A 18 28.11 38.47 -7.48
C SER A 18 27.45 37.47 -8.43
N ASN A 19 28.30 36.81 -9.21
CA ASN A 19 27.96 35.76 -10.16
C ASN A 19 27.13 34.67 -9.45
N PRO A 20 25.83 34.45 -9.72
CA PRO A 20 25.25 33.16 -9.43
C PRO A 20 25.72 32.28 -10.57
N THR A 21 26.69 31.41 -10.30
CA THR A 21 26.97 30.27 -11.16
C THR A 21 25.62 29.69 -11.57
N ASN A 22 25.30 29.81 -12.86
CA ASN A 22 24.12 29.21 -13.48
C ASN A 22 24.38 27.72 -13.47
N THR A 23 24.23 27.15 -12.28
CA THR A 23 24.49 25.76 -12.01
C THR A 23 23.24 25.09 -12.52
N ASN A 24 23.31 24.61 -13.76
CA ASN A 24 22.24 23.82 -14.35
C ASN A 24 22.18 22.52 -13.53
N ILE A 25 21.38 22.52 -12.45
CA ILE A 25 21.23 21.36 -11.56
C ILE A 25 20.43 20.32 -12.35
N LYS A 26 21.11 19.29 -12.84
CA LYS A 26 20.46 18.13 -13.44
C LYS A 26 19.81 17.29 -12.34
N ASN A 27 18.56 16.89 -12.55
CA ASN A 27 17.86 15.95 -11.68
C ASN A 27 17.67 14.60 -12.41
N LYS A 28 17.69 13.52 -11.63
CA LYS A 28 17.28 12.18 -12.06
C LYS A 28 16.30 11.66 -11.02
N ILE A 29 15.11 11.26 -11.46
CA ILE A 29 14.11 10.61 -10.61
C ILE A 29 14.12 9.13 -10.99
N THR A 30 14.09 8.25 -9.98
CA THR A 30 13.95 6.80 -10.14
C THR A 30 12.86 6.34 -9.20
N TYR A 31 12.15 5.29 -9.57
CA TYR A 31 11.04 4.75 -8.82
C TYR A 31 11.35 3.29 -8.44
N ASP A 32 11.05 2.92 -7.21
CA ASP A 32 11.03 1.51 -6.82
C ASP A 32 9.79 0.84 -7.41
N ASP A 33 9.90 -0.44 -7.76
CA ASP A 33 8.79 -1.24 -8.30
C ASP A 33 7.54 -1.13 -7.44
N LYS A 34 7.70 -1.18 -6.11
CA LYS A 34 6.61 -1.04 -5.12
C LYS A 34 5.83 0.27 -5.21
N VAL A 35 6.44 1.34 -5.70
CA VAL A 35 5.74 2.62 -5.90
C VAL A 35 4.82 2.50 -7.11
N ILE A 36 5.31 1.90 -8.20
CA ILE A 36 4.52 1.70 -9.41
C ILE A 36 3.42 0.66 -9.16
N GLU A 37 3.69 -0.42 -8.43
CA GLU A 37 2.69 -1.39 -7.98
C GLU A 37 1.52 -0.72 -7.25
N LYS A 38 1.79 0.28 -6.39
CA LYS A 38 0.71 1.01 -5.68
C LYS A 38 -0.13 1.86 -6.63
N ILE A 39 0.51 2.53 -7.59
CA ILE A 39 -0.20 3.32 -8.61
C ILE A 39 -1.11 2.40 -9.42
N VAL A 40 -0.59 1.26 -9.88
CA VAL A 40 -1.34 0.23 -10.59
C VAL A 40 -2.50 -0.27 -9.72
N GLY A 41 -2.22 -0.64 -8.46
CA GLY A 41 -3.25 -1.14 -7.56
C GLY A 41 -4.41 -0.17 -7.35
N HIS A 42 -4.12 1.11 -7.15
CA HIS A 42 -5.16 2.12 -7.05
C HIS A 42 -5.90 2.37 -8.36
N ALA A 43 -5.21 2.32 -9.50
CA ALA A 43 -5.86 2.46 -10.81
C ALA A 43 -6.87 1.33 -11.06
N LEU A 44 -6.52 0.10 -10.67
CA LEU A 44 -7.37 -1.09 -10.83
C LEU A 44 -8.67 -1.04 -10.00
N GLU A 45 -8.72 -0.29 -8.89
CA GLU A 45 -9.95 -0.12 -8.09
C GLU A 45 -11.11 0.50 -8.89
N SER A 46 -10.81 1.23 -9.97
CA SER A 46 -11.81 1.88 -10.81
C SER A 46 -12.39 0.99 -11.93
N VAL A 47 -11.86 -0.22 -12.10
CA VAL A 47 -12.24 -1.13 -13.19
C VAL A 47 -13.50 -1.91 -12.81
N ASP A 48 -14.62 -1.62 -13.47
CA ASP A 48 -15.86 -2.38 -13.29
C ASP A 48 -15.69 -3.85 -13.70
N GLY A 49 -16.15 -4.76 -12.85
CA GLY A 49 -16.05 -6.20 -13.05
C GLY A 49 -14.73 -6.85 -12.61
N LEU A 50 -13.76 -6.06 -12.14
CA LEU A 50 -12.57 -6.58 -11.45
C LEU A 50 -12.86 -6.70 -9.96
N LEU A 51 -12.76 -7.91 -9.39
CA LEU A 51 -13.04 -8.15 -7.97
C LEU A 51 -11.78 -8.06 -7.11
N SER A 52 -10.70 -8.67 -7.59
CA SER A 52 -9.43 -8.68 -6.89
C SER A 52 -8.28 -9.04 -7.81
N ALA A 53 -7.06 -8.71 -7.42
CA ALA A 53 -5.91 -9.47 -7.86
C ALA A 53 -5.72 -10.69 -6.95
N LYS A 54 -4.91 -11.67 -7.38
CA LYS A 54 -4.53 -12.84 -6.58
C LYS A 54 -3.96 -12.40 -5.21
N GLY A 55 -3.79 -13.33 -4.29
CA GLY A 55 -3.09 -13.07 -3.02
C GLY A 55 -3.74 -12.06 -2.06
N GLY A 56 -4.88 -11.47 -2.41
CA GLY A 56 -5.48 -10.38 -1.62
C GLY A 56 -4.69 -9.06 -1.76
N PHE A 57 -4.10 -8.81 -2.93
CA PHE A 57 -3.32 -7.60 -3.18
C PHE A 57 -4.10 -6.31 -2.87
N PHE A 58 -5.37 -6.20 -3.28
CA PHE A 58 -6.20 -5.02 -2.98
C PHE A 58 -6.40 -4.80 -1.48
N SER A 59 -6.64 -5.87 -0.70
CA SER A 59 -6.72 -5.79 0.77
C SER A 59 -5.38 -5.37 1.39
N SER A 60 -4.25 -5.77 0.78
CA SER A 60 -2.90 -5.41 1.26
C SER A 60 -2.56 -3.94 1.00
N VAL A 61 -2.92 -3.40 -0.18
CA VAL A 61 -2.80 -1.98 -0.51
C VAL A 61 -3.64 -1.14 0.46
N LYS A 62 -4.90 -1.52 0.68
CA LYS A 62 -5.81 -0.82 1.60
C LYS A 62 -5.31 -0.80 3.04
N ASN A 63 -4.75 -1.90 3.53
CA ASN A 63 -4.28 -2.00 4.91
C ASN A 63 -2.90 -1.35 5.13
N ASN A 64 -2.31 -0.72 4.10
CA ASN A 64 -0.98 -0.11 4.16
C ASN A 64 0.07 -1.05 4.79
N MET A 65 -0.03 -2.35 4.52
CA MET A 65 0.84 -3.34 5.14
C MET A 65 2.17 -3.38 4.37
N VAL A 66 3.05 -2.40 4.64
CA VAL A 66 4.29 -2.17 3.86
C VAL A 66 5.42 -3.13 4.24
N ASN A 67 5.25 -3.95 5.28
CA ASN A 67 6.35 -4.61 5.98
C ASN A 67 6.37 -6.14 5.90
N SER A 68 5.52 -6.77 5.10
CA SER A 68 5.65 -8.19 4.80
C SER A 68 6.39 -8.35 3.48
N ASN A 69 7.52 -9.08 3.50
CA ASN A 69 8.15 -9.67 2.32
C ASN A 69 7.24 -10.77 1.69
N SER A 70 5.94 -10.76 1.97
CA SER A 70 4.97 -11.48 1.18
C SER A 70 4.96 -10.78 -0.16
N VAL A 71 5.56 -11.43 -1.15
CA VAL A 71 5.31 -11.20 -2.56
C VAL A 71 3.88 -10.69 -2.72
N THR A 72 3.72 -9.53 -3.33
CA THR A 72 2.46 -8.95 -3.77
C THR A 72 1.86 -9.92 -4.77
N ASP A 73 1.33 -11.03 -4.26
CA ASP A 73 0.93 -12.18 -5.06
C ASP A 73 -0.18 -11.73 -5.99
N GLY A 74 0.13 -11.38 -7.24
CA GLY A 74 -0.86 -11.04 -8.26
C GLY A 74 -0.73 -9.68 -8.93
N VAL A 75 0.18 -8.81 -8.47
CA VAL A 75 0.62 -7.65 -9.26
C VAL A 75 2.14 -7.61 -9.20
N SER A 76 2.78 -7.87 -10.34
CA SER A 76 4.22 -7.76 -10.51
C SER A 76 4.51 -6.64 -11.49
N VAL A 77 5.44 -5.77 -11.13
CA VAL A 77 5.85 -4.65 -11.97
C VAL A 77 7.36 -4.68 -12.12
N GLU A 78 7.83 -4.47 -13.34
CA GLU A 78 9.25 -4.27 -13.63
C GLU A 78 9.45 -2.87 -14.19
N VAL A 79 10.31 -2.09 -13.51
CA VAL A 79 10.54 -0.68 -13.82
C VAL A 79 11.92 -0.49 -14.44
N GLY A 80 11.93 -0.02 -15.69
CA GLY A 80 13.11 0.45 -16.40
C GLY A 80 13.41 1.93 -16.11
N SER A 81 14.32 2.52 -16.90
CA SER A 81 14.62 3.96 -16.76
C SER A 81 13.52 4.86 -17.31
N GLU A 82 12.82 4.41 -18.36
CA GLU A 82 11.74 5.15 -19.03
C GLU A 82 10.49 4.28 -19.28
N GLU A 83 10.61 2.97 -19.07
CA GLU A 83 9.63 1.97 -19.48
C GLU A 83 9.16 1.15 -18.28
N VAL A 84 7.92 0.64 -18.34
CA VAL A 84 7.31 -0.20 -17.31
C VAL A 84 6.61 -1.38 -17.97
N ALA A 85 6.80 -2.57 -17.41
CA ALA A 85 6.03 -3.77 -17.73
C ALA A 85 5.21 -4.20 -16.50
N VAL A 86 3.98 -4.64 -16.73
CA VAL A 86 3.04 -5.02 -15.67
C VAL A 86 2.44 -6.39 -15.94
N ASP A 87 2.54 -7.30 -14.97
CA ASP A 87 1.89 -8.61 -14.98
C ASP A 87 0.84 -8.68 -13.87
N LEU A 88 -0.37 -9.09 -14.24
CA LEU A 88 -1.54 -9.10 -13.36
C LEU A 88 -2.19 -10.49 -13.33
N ASP A 89 -2.34 -11.07 -12.15
CA ASP A 89 -3.22 -12.21 -11.90
C ASP A 89 -4.54 -11.70 -11.30
N ILE A 90 -5.64 -11.76 -12.06
CA ILE A 90 -6.92 -11.15 -11.68
C ILE A 90 -8.06 -12.16 -11.45
N ILE A 91 -8.97 -11.78 -10.55
CA ILE A 91 -10.25 -12.44 -10.29
C ILE A 91 -11.35 -11.51 -10.78
N VAL A 92 -12.18 -12.00 -11.69
CA VAL A 92 -13.23 -11.21 -12.35
C VAL A 92 -14.62 -11.59 -11.85
N GLU A 93 -15.56 -10.65 -11.99
CA GLU A 93 -16.96 -10.85 -11.63
C GLU A 93 -17.68 -11.74 -12.66
N TYR A 94 -18.44 -12.72 -12.16
CA TYR A 94 -19.26 -13.59 -12.98
C TYR A 94 -20.26 -12.81 -13.83
N GLY A 95 -20.32 -13.14 -15.13
CA GLY A 95 -21.25 -12.51 -16.08
C GLY A 95 -20.75 -11.21 -16.72
N LYS A 96 -19.50 -10.80 -16.46
CA LYS A 96 -18.87 -9.65 -17.13
C LYS A 96 -18.03 -10.08 -18.34
N ASP A 97 -17.79 -9.13 -19.25
CA ASP A 97 -16.97 -9.33 -20.45
C ASP A 97 -15.48 -9.20 -20.11
N ILE A 98 -14.78 -10.33 -20.11
CA ILE A 98 -13.36 -10.42 -19.73
C ILE A 98 -12.44 -9.65 -20.68
N PRO A 99 -12.51 -9.82 -22.02
CA PRO A 99 -11.74 -9.00 -22.95
C PRO A 99 -11.91 -7.50 -22.72
N LYS A 100 -13.15 -7.05 -22.48
CA LYS A 100 -13.42 -5.62 -22.22
C LYS A 100 -12.80 -5.16 -20.90
N ILE A 101 -12.83 -5.98 -19.86
CA ILE A 101 -12.15 -5.70 -18.58
C ILE A 101 -10.64 -5.58 -18.81
N ALA A 102 -10.03 -6.53 -19.54
CA ALA A 102 -8.60 -6.51 -19.83
C ALA A 102 -8.20 -5.26 -20.64
N ASP A 103 -9.00 -4.86 -21.63
CA ASP A 103 -8.78 -3.62 -22.38
C ASP A 103 -8.84 -2.38 -21.48
N HIS A 104 -9.83 -2.31 -20.59
CA HIS A 104 -9.96 -1.20 -19.65
C HIS A 104 -8.80 -1.16 -18.64
N ILE A 105 -8.33 -2.32 -18.16
CA ILE A 105 -7.14 -2.43 -17.31
C ILE A 105 -5.92 -1.84 -18.00
N LYS A 106 -5.68 -2.20 -19.26
CA LYS A 106 -4.52 -1.68 -20.03
C LYS A 106 -4.56 -0.15 -20.13
N GLU A 107 -5.73 0.40 -20.47
CA GLU A 107 -5.90 1.84 -20.63
C GLU A 107 -5.67 2.59 -19.31
N ILE A 108 -6.33 2.16 -18.23
CA ILE A 108 -6.26 2.86 -16.93
C ILE A 108 -4.86 2.78 -16.31
N VAL A 109 -4.17 1.64 -16.45
CA VAL A 109 -2.81 1.46 -15.94
C VAL A 109 -1.84 2.34 -16.70
N ALA A 110 -1.87 2.32 -18.04
CA ALA A 110 -1.00 3.15 -18.86
C ALA A 110 -1.21 4.64 -18.57
N GLU A 111 -2.47 5.06 -18.45
CA GLU A 111 -2.83 6.45 -18.17
C GLU A 111 -2.32 6.91 -16.79
N ASN A 112 -2.53 6.14 -15.73
CA ASN A 112 -2.17 6.56 -14.37
C ASN A 112 -0.65 6.57 -14.16
N VAL A 113 0.07 5.57 -14.69
CA VAL A 113 1.53 5.51 -14.59
C VAL A 113 2.16 6.69 -15.34
N ASP A 114 1.74 6.96 -16.58
CA ASP A 114 2.27 8.07 -17.39
C ASP A 114 1.97 9.44 -16.76
N LYS A 115 0.76 9.64 -16.25
CA LYS A 115 0.37 10.90 -15.60
C LYS A 115 1.19 11.22 -14.36
N MET A 116 1.52 10.21 -13.54
CA MET A 116 2.19 10.41 -12.26
C MET A 116 3.71 10.37 -12.35
N THR A 117 4.26 9.60 -13.29
CA THR A 117 5.69 9.28 -13.33
C THR A 117 6.37 9.64 -14.65
N HIS A 118 5.58 9.91 -15.70
CA HIS A 118 6.05 10.10 -17.07
C HIS A 118 6.79 8.89 -17.66
N LEU A 119 6.67 7.71 -17.03
CA LEU A 119 7.14 6.45 -17.58
C LEU A 119 6.12 5.90 -18.59
N LYS A 120 6.62 5.21 -19.62
CA LYS A 120 5.79 4.56 -20.63
C LYS A 120 5.56 3.10 -20.27
N VAL A 121 4.29 2.73 -20.12
CA VAL A 121 3.91 1.32 -19.99
C VAL A 121 3.98 0.68 -21.36
N ILE A 122 4.91 -0.25 -21.56
CA ILE A 122 5.14 -0.94 -22.84
C ILE A 122 4.30 -2.20 -22.96
N GLU A 123 3.99 -2.84 -21.83
CA GLU A 123 3.32 -4.14 -21.79
C GLU A 123 2.47 -4.25 -20.52
N VAL A 124 1.28 -4.81 -20.67
CA VAL A 124 0.38 -5.18 -19.58
C VAL A 124 -0.19 -6.55 -19.88
N ASN A 125 0.25 -7.55 -19.11
CA ASN A 125 -0.20 -8.93 -19.22
C ASN A 125 -1.26 -9.20 -18.16
N VAL A 126 -2.40 -9.74 -18.60
CA VAL A 126 -3.53 -10.04 -17.72
C VAL A 126 -3.82 -11.53 -17.78
N ASN A 127 -3.61 -12.21 -16.66
CA ASN A 127 -3.96 -13.60 -16.44
C ASN A 127 -5.21 -13.69 -15.55
N VAL A 128 -6.29 -14.29 -16.06
CA VAL A 128 -7.52 -14.48 -15.29
C VAL A 128 -7.40 -15.78 -14.51
N VAL A 129 -7.21 -15.67 -13.20
CA VAL A 129 -7.00 -16.83 -12.32
C VAL A 129 -8.28 -17.44 -11.79
N ASP A 130 -9.37 -16.66 -11.69
CA ASP A 130 -10.65 -17.13 -11.16
C ASP A 130 -11.82 -16.23 -11.60
N ILE A 131 -13.04 -16.75 -11.50
CA ILE A 131 -14.30 -16.02 -11.74
C ILE A 131 -15.22 -16.22 -10.53
N ARG A 132 -15.68 -15.13 -9.91
CA ARG A 132 -16.51 -15.19 -8.70
C ARG A 132 -17.69 -14.23 -8.77
N THR A 133 -18.69 -14.49 -7.95
CA THR A 133 -19.69 -13.46 -7.63
C THR A 133 -19.15 -12.48 -6.59
N LYS A 134 -19.71 -11.27 -6.53
CA LYS A 134 -19.36 -10.29 -5.48
C LYS A 134 -19.56 -10.85 -4.07
N GLU A 135 -20.64 -11.59 -3.86
CA GLU A 135 -20.96 -12.19 -2.56
C GLU A 135 -19.93 -13.25 -2.13
N GLU A 136 -19.43 -14.06 -3.07
CA GLU A 136 -18.37 -15.04 -2.79
C GLU A 136 -17.05 -14.34 -2.40
N GLN A 137 -16.74 -13.22 -3.04
CA GLN A 137 -15.53 -12.45 -2.73
C GLN A 137 -15.63 -11.79 -1.34
N GLU A 138 -16.77 -11.20 -1.00
CA GLU A 138 -16.99 -10.60 0.33
C GLU A 138 -16.90 -11.65 1.45
N LYS A 139 -17.48 -12.84 1.25
CA LYS A 139 -17.39 -13.95 2.21
C LYS A 139 -15.96 -14.45 2.39
N ALA A 140 -15.17 -14.49 1.31
CA ALA A 140 -13.77 -14.88 1.37
C ALA A 140 -12.96 -13.91 2.24
N GLU A 141 -13.18 -12.60 2.11
CA GLU A 141 -12.46 -11.58 2.89
C GLU A 141 -12.81 -11.63 4.39
N VAL A 142 -14.11 -11.78 4.74
CA VAL A 142 -14.56 -11.88 6.14
C VAL A 142 -14.01 -13.12 6.84
N THR A 143 -13.94 -14.25 6.13
CA THR A 143 -13.45 -15.52 6.70
C THR A 143 -11.97 -15.44 7.11
N VAL A 144 -11.15 -14.72 6.34
CA VAL A 144 -9.71 -14.57 6.64
C VAL A 144 -9.51 -13.74 7.90
N GLN A 145 -10.23 -12.63 8.03
CA GLN A 145 -10.16 -11.75 9.21
C GLN A 145 -10.59 -12.47 10.50
N ASP A 146 -11.66 -13.26 10.43
CA ASP A 146 -12.18 -14.03 11.57
C ASP A 146 -11.17 -15.09 12.04
N ARG A 147 -10.48 -15.77 11.12
CA ARG A 147 -9.42 -16.74 11.44
C ARG A 147 -8.22 -16.07 12.11
N MET A 148 -7.79 -14.91 11.63
CA MET A 148 -6.65 -14.17 12.21
C MET A 148 -6.98 -13.66 13.61
N SER A 149 -8.18 -13.11 13.82
CA SER A 149 -8.66 -12.67 15.14
C SER A 149 -8.69 -13.83 16.16
N LYS A 150 -9.22 -15.00 15.75
CA LYS A 150 -9.24 -16.20 16.61
C LYS A 150 -7.84 -16.69 16.98
N ALA A 151 -6.90 -16.70 16.03
CA ALA A 151 -5.52 -17.11 16.30
C ALA A 151 -4.83 -16.18 17.31
N ALA A 152 -4.99 -14.86 17.18
CA ALA A 152 -4.43 -13.88 18.10
C ALA A 152 -5.02 -14.01 19.52
N ASN A 153 -6.34 -14.14 19.62
CA ASN A 153 -7.04 -14.29 20.90
C ASN A 153 -6.63 -15.57 21.64
N SER A 154 -6.56 -16.71 20.93
CA SER A 154 -6.14 -17.99 21.53
C SER A 154 -4.70 -17.95 22.04
N THR A 155 -3.79 -17.30 21.30
CA THR A 155 -2.39 -17.12 21.72
C THR A 155 -2.30 -16.25 22.98
N SER A 156 -3.05 -15.14 23.01
CA SER A 156 -3.08 -14.24 24.17
C SER A 156 -3.60 -14.94 25.44
N GLN A 157 -4.65 -15.75 25.31
CA GLN A 157 -5.18 -16.54 26.42
C GLN A 157 -4.16 -17.56 26.92
N PHE A 158 -3.48 -18.28 26.03
CA PHE A 158 -2.47 -19.26 26.40
C PHE A 158 -1.27 -18.62 27.13
N VAL A 159 -0.78 -17.49 26.64
CA VAL A 159 0.33 -16.75 27.29
C VAL A 159 -0.11 -16.22 28.65
N SER A 160 -1.34 -15.73 28.77
CA SER A 160 -1.90 -15.23 30.04
C SER A 160 -2.02 -16.36 31.06
N GLU A 161 -2.56 -17.52 30.68
CA GLU A 161 -2.64 -18.68 31.58
C GLU A 161 -1.27 -19.14 32.07
N LYS A 162 -0.25 -19.16 31.19
CA LYS A 162 1.09 -19.62 31.55
C LYS A 162 1.79 -18.61 32.46
N THR A 163 1.59 -17.31 32.20
CA THR A 163 2.10 -16.20 33.04
C THR A 163 1.44 -16.19 34.42
N GLU A 164 0.12 -16.39 34.50
CA GLU A 164 -0.61 -16.48 35.77
C GLU A 164 -0.18 -17.69 36.60
N LYS A 165 -0.01 -18.87 35.96
CA LYS A 165 0.51 -20.08 36.62
C LYS A 165 1.92 -19.85 37.17
N MET A 166 2.79 -19.14 36.44
CA MET A 166 4.12 -18.76 36.92
C MET A 166 4.04 -17.78 38.10
N LYS A 167 3.23 -16.72 38.01
CA LYS A 167 3.06 -15.73 39.08
C LYS A 167 2.51 -16.35 40.37
N LYS A 168 1.58 -17.32 40.24
CA LYS A 168 1.06 -18.10 41.36
C LYS A 168 2.16 -18.94 42.03
N ASN A 169 2.97 -19.64 41.25
CA ASN A 169 4.07 -20.47 41.78
C ASN A 169 5.19 -19.65 42.44
N THR A 170 5.52 -18.47 41.91
CA THR A 170 6.52 -17.56 42.52
C THR A 170 6.00 -16.84 43.77
N SER A 171 4.68 -16.64 43.89
CA SER A 171 4.07 -16.00 45.07
C SER A 171 3.90 -16.99 46.25
N SER A 172 3.90 -18.31 45.97
CA SER A 172 3.84 -19.36 47.00
C SER A 172 5.19 -19.74 47.61
N SER A 173 6.32 -19.22 47.09
CA SER A 173 7.68 -19.56 47.58
C SER A 173 8.27 -18.58 48.61
N ASN A 174 7.57 -17.51 49.00
CA ASN A 174 8.03 -16.51 49.97
C ASN A 174 7.29 -16.53 51.33
N GLN A 175 6.90 -17.73 51.81
CA GLN A 175 6.39 -17.92 53.19
C GLN A 175 7.07 -19.10 53.89
N THR A 176 8.40 -19.20 53.86
CA THR A 176 9.16 -20.02 54.80
C THR A 176 10.53 -19.38 55.05
N ASP A 177 10.55 -18.20 55.67
CA ASP A 177 11.75 -17.78 56.41
C ASP A 177 11.33 -16.81 57.52
N GLY A 178 11.38 -17.29 58.75
CA GLY A 178 11.05 -16.49 59.92
C GLY A 178 10.61 -17.35 61.08
N LEU A 179 11.56 -18.05 61.69
CA LEU A 179 11.69 -18.29 63.14
C LEU A 179 12.92 -19.19 63.35
N VAL A 180 14.11 -18.59 63.24
CA VAL A 180 15.28 -19.08 63.96
C VAL A 180 15.44 -18.21 65.20
N ASN A 181 15.18 -18.79 66.36
CA ASN A 181 15.96 -18.55 67.57
C ASN A 181 15.85 -19.77 68.48
#